data_AF-W8P842-F1
#
_entry.id   AF-W8P842-F1
#
_cell.length_a   1.000
_cell.length_b   1.000
_cell.length_c   1.000
_cell.angle_alpha   90.00
_cell.angle_beta   90.00
_cell.angle_gamma   90.00
#
_symmetry.space_group_name_H-M   'P 1'
#
loop_
_entity.id
_entity.type
_entity.pdbx_description
1 polymer ?
#
loop_
_entity_poly.entity_id
_entity_poly.type
_entity_poly.pdbx_seq_one_letter_code
_entity_poly.pdbx_strand_id
1 'polypeptide(L)'
;MEEALVERFISYLERGERLMDEGRYGEAFEAFLDALKTLGALVVYRETGMLVPAQRLSGFLGKWPELEEALRKYSSLTGSEETARALREELEELKGMMSLPSSER
;
A
#
# COMPACT_ATOMS: atom_id res chain seq x y z
N MET A 1 -9.13 -11.31 10.73
CA MET A 1 -9.35 -10.37 9.61
C MET A 1 -8.18 -9.40 9.49
N GLU A 2 -7.81 -8.72 10.57
CA GLU A 2 -6.60 -7.89 10.60
C GLU A 2 -5.35 -8.63 10.13
N GLU A 3 -5.10 -9.83 10.68
CA GLU A 3 -3.98 -10.69 10.28
C GLU A 3 -3.98 -11.00 8.77
N ALA A 4 -5.14 -11.30 8.19
CA ALA A 4 -5.27 -11.52 6.75
C ALA A 4 -4.97 -10.27 5.90
N LEU A 5 -5.26 -9.07 6.42
CA LEU A 5 -4.88 -7.81 5.76
C LEU A 5 -3.37 -7.57 5.86
N VAL A 6 -2.76 -7.89 6.99
CA VAL A 6 -1.30 -7.80 7.18
C VAL A 6 -0.58 -8.77 6.24
N GLU A 7 -1.00 -10.04 6.19
CA GLU A 7 -0.43 -11.04 5.29
C GLU A 7 -0.57 -10.63 3.82
N ARG A 8 -1.74 -10.11 3.44
CA ARG A 8 -1.99 -9.64 2.07
C ARG A 8 -1.13 -8.42 1.73
N PHE A 9 -0.97 -7.48 2.65
CA PHE A 9 -0.09 -6.32 2.50
C PHE A 9 1.37 -6.77 2.25
N ILE A 10 1.89 -7.68 3.08
CA ILE A 10 3.24 -8.22 2.93
C ILE A 10 3.39 -8.95 1.59
N SER A 11 2.43 -9.79 1.23
CA SER A 11 2.46 -10.54 -0.04
C SER A 11 2.50 -9.61 -1.27
N TYR A 12 1.80 -8.49 -1.24
CA TYR A 12 1.86 -7.49 -2.31
C TYR A 12 3.21 -6.76 -2.36
N LEU A 13 3.80 -6.43 -1.20
CA LEU A 13 5.15 -5.85 -1.14
C LEU A 13 6.19 -6.81 -1.74
N GLU A 14 6.24 -8.06 -1.28
CA GLU A 14 7.18 -9.06 -1.79
C GLU A 14 7.02 -9.31 -3.29
N ARG A 15 5.77 -9.27 -3.79
CA ARG A 15 5.49 -9.35 -5.22
C ARG A 15 6.01 -8.12 -5.97
N GLY A 16 5.81 -6.92 -5.42
CA GLY A 16 6.33 -5.68 -6.00
C GLY A 16 7.85 -5.68 -6.10
N GLU A 17 8.55 -6.06 -5.03
CA GLU A 17 10.01 -6.19 -5.00
C GLU A 17 10.53 -7.16 -6.07
N ARG A 18 9.94 -8.36 -6.16
CA ARG A 18 10.32 -9.34 -7.19
C ARG A 18 10.13 -8.80 -8.61
N LEU A 19 9.03 -8.09 -8.86
CA LEU A 19 8.75 -7.50 -10.18
C LEU A 19 9.70 -6.33 -10.50
N MET A 20 10.18 -5.60 -9.50
CA MET A 20 11.24 -4.61 -9.66
C MET A 20 12.54 -5.27 -10.12
N ASP A 21 12.93 -6.38 -9.47
CA ASP A 21 14.15 -7.12 -9.83
C ASP A 21 14.07 -7.73 -11.24
N GLU A 22 12.87 -8.12 -11.68
CA GLU A 22 12.60 -8.60 -13.05
C GLU A 22 12.53 -7.47 -14.10
N GLY A 23 12.60 -6.19 -13.70
CA GLY A 23 12.45 -5.04 -14.60
C GLY A 23 11.01 -4.82 -15.09
N ARG A 24 10.02 -5.47 -14.48
CA ARG A 24 8.59 -5.41 -14.85
C ARG A 24 7.89 -4.30 -14.09
N TYR A 25 8.35 -3.07 -14.31
CA TYR A 25 7.99 -1.93 -13.47
C TYR A 25 6.50 -1.57 -13.47
N GLY A 26 5.81 -1.74 -14.60
CA GLY A 26 4.36 -1.52 -14.67
C GLY A 26 3.59 -2.46 -13.74
N GLU A 27 3.99 -3.72 -13.67
CA GLU A 27 3.36 -4.71 -12.79
C GLU A 27 3.81 -4.55 -11.33
N ALA A 28 5.06 -4.14 -11.11
CA ALA A 28 5.56 -3.80 -9.79
C ALA A 28 4.74 -2.65 -9.18
N PHE A 29 4.49 -1.61 -9.99
CA PHE A 29 3.62 -0.50 -9.60
C PHE A 29 2.23 -0.96 -9.19
N GLU A 30 1.57 -1.82 -9.99
CA GLU A 30 0.24 -2.35 -9.64
C GLU A 30 0.28 -3.16 -8.33
N ALA A 31 1.31 -3.98 -8.12
CA ALA A 31 1.48 -4.73 -6.88
C ALA A 31 1.66 -3.80 -5.66
N PHE A 32 2.49 -2.77 -5.78
CA PHE A 32 2.65 -1.77 -4.73
C PHE A 32 1.36 -0.96 -4.51
N LEU A 33 0.60 -0.64 -5.56
CA LEU A 33 -0.67 0.06 -5.43
C LEU A 33 -1.70 -0.80 -4.67
N ASP A 34 -1.71 -2.10 -4.91
CA ASP A 34 -2.53 -3.04 -4.13
C ASP A 34 -2.07 -3.17 -2.68
N ALA A 35 -0.75 -3.10 -2.41
CA ALA A 35 -0.23 -2.98 -1.05
C ALA A 35 -0.75 -1.70 -0.36
N LEU A 36 -0.68 -0.55 -1.03
CA LEU A 36 -1.15 0.74 -0.51
C LEU A 36 -2.66 0.72 -0.17
N LYS A 37 -3.48 0.15 -1.07
CA LYS A 37 -4.93 -0.02 -0.81
C LYS A 37 -5.19 -0.94 0.37
N THR A 38 -4.42 -2.03 0.48
CA THR A 38 -4.54 -2.98 1.60
C THR A 38 -4.14 -2.32 2.92
N LEU A 39 -3.09 -1.50 2.91
CA LEU A 39 -2.66 -0.71 4.06
C LEU A 39 -3.76 0.25 4.53
N GLY A 40 -4.39 0.97 3.59
CA GLY A 40 -5.55 1.82 3.89
C GLY A 40 -6.71 1.05 4.51
N ALA A 41 -7.05 -0.12 3.97
CA ALA A 41 -8.09 -0.98 4.53
C ALA A 41 -7.74 -1.49 5.94
N LEU A 42 -6.47 -1.85 6.17
CA LEU A 42 -5.97 -2.30 7.48
C LEU A 42 -6.10 -1.19 8.54
N VAL A 43 -5.69 0.03 8.22
CA VAL A 43 -5.78 1.18 9.12
C VAL A 43 -7.24 1.49 9.46
N VAL A 44 -8.10 1.57 8.45
CA VAL A 44 -9.54 1.81 8.68
C VAL A 44 -10.16 0.69 9.52
N TYR A 45 -9.78 -0.57 9.28
CA TYR A 45 -10.26 -1.70 10.06
C TYR A 45 -9.81 -1.62 11.52
N ARG A 46 -8.54 -1.27 11.78
CA ARG A 46 -8.02 -1.09 13.15
C ARG A 46 -8.75 0.02 13.91
N GLU A 47 -9.08 1.12 13.23
CA GLU A 47 -9.73 2.26 13.86
C GLU A 47 -11.23 2.09 14.06
N THR A 48 -11.91 1.44 13.11
CA THR A 48 -13.38 1.44 13.04
C THR A 48 -14.01 0.06 13.18
N GLY A 49 -13.23 -1.02 13.07
CA GLY A 49 -13.71 -2.39 12.98
C GLY A 49 -14.42 -2.73 11.65
N MET A 50 -14.47 -1.79 10.70
CA MET A 50 -15.18 -1.96 9.42
C MET A 50 -14.23 -2.27 8.27
N LEU A 51 -14.65 -3.21 7.42
CA LEU A 51 -13.99 -3.44 6.14
C LEU A 51 -14.54 -2.48 5.09
N VAL A 52 -13.66 -1.61 4.59
CA VAL A 52 -14.01 -0.62 3.59
C VAL A 52 -13.34 -0.98 2.26
N PRO A 53 -14.08 -1.06 1.15
CA PRO A 53 -13.50 -1.26 -0.17
C PRO A 53 -12.53 -0.13 -0.53
N ALA A 54 -11.48 -0.44 -1.30
CA ALA A 54 -10.44 0.52 -1.67
C ALA A 54 -10.99 1.84 -2.24
N GLN A 55 -12.06 1.79 -3.03
CA GLN A 55 -12.69 2.96 -3.66
C GLN A 55 -13.39 3.90 -2.66
N ARG A 56 -13.60 3.45 -1.42
CA ARG A 56 -14.29 4.20 -0.37
C ARG A 56 -13.40 4.50 0.83
N LEU A 57 -12.08 4.27 0.72
CA LEU A 57 -11.14 4.58 1.80
C LEU A 57 -11.06 6.09 2.08
N SER A 58 -11.21 6.92 1.04
CA SER A 58 -11.27 8.37 1.18
C SER A 58 -12.39 8.78 2.12
N GLY A 59 -12.08 9.67 3.07
CA GLY A 59 -12.99 10.09 4.14
C GLY A 59 -13.01 9.19 5.39
N PHE A 60 -12.43 8.00 5.36
CA PHE A 60 -12.20 7.17 6.56
C PHE A 60 -10.77 7.31 7.11
N LEU A 61 -9.88 7.95 6.36
CA LEU A 61 -8.46 8.12 6.67
C LEU A 61 -8.14 9.49 7.31
N GLY A 62 -9.11 10.14 7.97
CA GLY A 62 -8.93 11.50 8.49
C GLY A 62 -7.78 11.69 9.50
N LYS A 63 -7.27 10.60 10.12
CA LYS A 63 -6.08 10.64 10.99
C LYS A 63 -4.77 10.29 10.26
N TRP A 64 -4.85 9.95 8.98
CA TRP A 64 -3.76 9.48 8.14
C TRP A 64 -3.75 10.24 6.80
N PRO A 65 -3.58 11.58 6.83
CA PRO A 65 -3.63 12.40 5.62
C PRO A 65 -2.55 12.01 4.60
N GLU A 66 -1.39 11.53 5.05
CA GLU A 66 -0.31 11.04 4.19
C GLU A 66 -0.75 9.81 3.39
N LEU A 67 -1.49 8.89 4.02
CA LEU A 67 -2.01 7.70 3.35
C LEU A 67 -3.14 8.06 2.38
N GLU A 68 -3.99 9.01 2.73
CA GLU A 68 -5.05 9.51 1.85
C GLU A 68 -4.48 10.22 0.63
N GLU A 69 -3.43 11.02 0.82
CA GLU A 69 -2.69 11.68 -0.26
C GLU A 69 -2.02 10.67 -1.19
N ALA A 70 -1.30 9.69 -0.64
CA ALA A 70 -0.65 8.63 -1.41
C ALA A 70 -1.67 7.86 -2.25
N LEU A 71 -2.81 7.45 -1.66
CA LEU A 71 -3.87 6.74 -2.38
C LEU A 71 -4.41 7.56 -3.55
N ARG A 72 -4.67 8.85 -3.33
CA ARG A 72 -5.14 9.76 -4.38
C ARG A 72 -4.10 9.93 -5.48
N LYS A 73 -2.85 10.17 -5.12
CA LYS A 73 -1.72 10.37 -6.03
C LYS A 73 -1.53 9.14 -6.92
N TYR A 74 -1.25 7.99 -6.33
CA TYR A 74 -0.86 6.81 -7.10
C TYR A 74 -2.02 6.12 -7.82
N SER A 75 -3.26 6.23 -7.33
CA SER A 75 -4.41 5.71 -8.09
C SER A 75 -4.67 6.47 -9.40
N SER A 76 -4.08 7.66 -9.59
CA SER A 76 -4.19 8.46 -10.81
C SER A 76 -3.02 8.28 -11.79
N LEU A 77 -1.96 7.60 -11.36
CA LEU A 77 -0.74 7.42 -12.15
C LEU A 77 -0.77 6.10 -12.91
N THR A 78 0.03 6.04 -13.97
CA THR A 78 0.32 4.79 -14.69
C THR A 78 1.66 4.23 -14.23
N GLY A 79 1.77 2.90 -14.20
CA GLY A 79 2.99 2.23 -13.80
C GLY A 79 4.16 2.46 -14.75
N SER A 80 5.27 2.94 -14.20
CA SER A 80 6.58 3.10 -14.82
C SER A 80 7.67 2.78 -13.79
N GLU A 81 8.93 2.71 -14.20
CA GLU A 81 10.06 2.53 -13.26
C GLU A 81 10.08 3.62 -12.18
N GLU A 82 9.89 4.87 -12.61
CA GLU A 82 9.88 6.02 -11.72
C GLU A 82 8.73 5.96 -10.72
N THR A 83 7.50 5.70 -11.19
CA THR A 83 6.34 5.65 -10.29
C THR A 83 6.35 4.43 -9.39
N ALA A 84 6.89 3.29 -9.84
CA ALA A 84 7.09 2.11 -9.01
C ALA A 84 8.10 2.35 -7.89
N ARG A 85 9.25 2.98 -8.19
CA ARG A 85 10.26 3.33 -7.17
C ARG A 85 9.72 4.33 -6.16
N ALA A 86 9.08 5.40 -6.64
CA ALA A 86 8.50 6.40 -5.75
C ALA A 86 7.44 5.80 -4.81
N LEU A 87 6.56 4.94 -5.34
CA LEU A 87 5.54 4.29 -4.52
C LEU A 87 6.13 3.30 -3.51
N ARG A 88 7.18 2.56 -3.89
CA ARG A 88 7.91 1.67 -2.98
C ARG A 88 8.49 2.44 -1.78
N GLU A 89 9.18 3.55 -2.05
CA GLU A 89 9.78 4.39 -1.01
C GLU A 89 8.70 4.96 -0.08
N GLU A 90 7.60 5.47 -0.64
CA GLU A 90 6.50 6.04 0.14
C GLU A 90 5.77 4.96 0.98
N LEU A 91 5.67 3.73 0.48
CA LEU A 91 5.14 2.59 1.25
C LEU A 91 6.02 2.20 2.44
N GLU A 92 7.34 2.26 2.30
CA GLU A 92 8.27 1.98 3.39
C GLU A 92 8.12 3.02 4.51
N GLU A 93 7.98 4.29 4.17
CA GLU A 93 7.71 5.37 5.12
C GLU A 93 6.37 5.16 5.84
N LEU A 94 5.29 4.93 5.09
CA LEU A 94 3.94 4.71 5.63
C LEU A 94 3.89 3.46 6.53
N LYS A 95 4.55 2.37 6.13
CA LYS A 95 4.66 1.13 6.93
C LYS A 95 5.36 1.41 8.26
N GLY A 96 6.44 2.17 8.24
CA GLY A 96 7.21 2.57 9.43
C GLY A 96 6.36 3.38 10.41
N MET A 97 5.61 4.37 9.92
CA MET A 97 4.68 5.17 10.74
C MET A 97 3.62 4.30 11.44
N MET A 98 3.19 3.21 10.78
CA MET A 98 2.14 2.32 11.28
C MET A 98 2.68 1.16 12.13
N SER A 99 3.99 1.11 12.39
CA SER A 99 4.67 0.07 13.19
C SER A 99 4.34 -1.36 12.70
N LEU A 100 4.16 -1.53 11.39
CA LEU A 100 3.96 -2.85 10.81
C LEU A 100 5.31 -3.57 10.65
N PRO A 101 5.34 -4.92 10.76
CA PRO A 101 6.59 -5.67 10.62
C PRO A 101 7.26 -5.38 9.28
N SER A 102 8.57 -5.13 9.31
CA SER A 102 9.39 -5.02 8.09
C SER A 102 9.37 -6.33 7.32
N SER A 103 9.35 -6.27 5.99
CA SER A 103 9.42 -7.42 5.08
C SER A 103 10.81 -8.09 5.06
N GLU A 104 11.64 -7.88 6.07
CA GLU A 104 12.95 -8.53 6.18
C GLU A 104 12.79 -9.89 6.85
N ARG A 105 12.86 -10.95 6.04
CA ARG A 105 13.26 -12.30 6.47
C ARG A 105 14.27 -12.88 5.48
#